data_AF-A0A0D4ZYA4-F1
#
_entry.id   AF-A0A0D4ZYA4-F1
#
_cell.length_a   1.000
_cell.length_b   1.000
_cell.length_c   1.000
_cell.angle_alpha   90.00
_cell.angle_beta   90.00
_cell.angle_gamma   90.00
#
_symmetry.space_group_name_H-M   'P 1'
#
loop_
_entity.id
_entity.type
_entity.pdbx_description
1 polymer ?
#
loop_
_entity_poly.entity_id
_entity_poly.type
_entity_poly.pdbx_seq_one_letter_code
_entity_poly.pdbx_strand_id
1 'polypeptide(L)'
;MNRNKIWRAVAYSTDTYRKHDEIHVFVDAPDYETAKSRIYERLVDEWDLARGFIDFYNLWSESELRNIAVGPQTPIGLPLLESGASYDRSPLILVASSRLRYVLDCALREVQIEEARHA
;
A
#
# COMPACT_ATOMS: atom_id res chain seq x y z
N MET A 1 20.95 -8.55 -12.02
CA MET A 1 20.37 -7.91 -10.82
C MET A 1 18.90 -8.27 -10.76
N ASN A 2 18.44 -8.99 -9.73
CA ASN A 2 17.01 -9.22 -9.53
C ASN A 2 16.35 -7.85 -9.30
N ARG A 3 15.43 -7.45 -10.18
CA ARG A 3 14.68 -6.21 -9.98
C ARG A 3 13.74 -6.42 -8.80
N ASN A 4 13.79 -5.51 -7.83
CA ASN A 4 12.79 -5.48 -6.76
C ASN A 4 11.40 -5.30 -7.38
N LYS A 5 10.42 -5.98 -6.79
CA LYS A 5 9.00 -5.85 -7.10
C LYS A 5 8.33 -5.16 -5.92
N ILE A 6 7.22 -4.49 -6.19
CA ILE A 6 6.35 -3.98 -5.13
C ILE A 6 5.54 -5.15 -4.57
N TRP A 7 5.40 -5.18 -3.25
CA TRP A 7 4.57 -6.12 -2.52
C TRP A 7 3.60 -5.36 -1.62
N ARG A 8 2.40 -5.87 -1.44
CA ARG A 8 1.40 -5.35 -0.51
C ARG A 8 0.97 -6.42 0.46
N ALA A 9 0.84 -6.10 1.74
CA ALA A 9 0.11 -6.89 2.73
C ALA A 9 -0.98 -6.05 3.41
N VAL A 10 -1.93 -6.71 4.05
CA VAL A 10 -2.82 -6.09 5.04
C VAL A 10 -2.32 -6.49 6.42
N ALA A 11 -1.87 -5.53 7.21
CA ALA A 11 -1.25 -5.76 8.52
C ALA A 11 -2.11 -5.20 9.65
N TYR A 12 -2.06 -5.82 10.81
CA TYR A 12 -2.79 -5.42 12.00
C TYR A 12 -1.99 -5.77 13.26
N SER A 13 -2.34 -5.13 14.38
CA SER A 13 -1.75 -5.45 15.69
C SER A 13 -2.66 -6.40 16.47
N THR A 14 -2.07 -7.42 17.09
CA THR A 14 -2.74 -8.31 18.06
C THR A 14 -2.56 -7.84 19.50
N ASP A 15 -1.80 -6.75 19.73
CA ASP A 15 -1.66 -6.14 21.05
C ASP A 15 -2.99 -5.56 21.52
N THR A 16 -3.44 -5.96 22.71
CA THR A 16 -4.73 -5.55 23.25
C THR A 16 -4.74 -4.11 23.78
N TYR A 17 -3.57 -3.53 24.05
CA TYR A 17 -3.36 -2.18 24.57
C TYR A 17 -2.93 -1.19 23.48
N ARG A 18 -2.15 -1.63 22.50
CA ARG A 18 -1.70 -0.85 21.34
C ARG A 18 -2.29 -1.40 20.05
N LYS A 19 -3.60 -1.23 19.93
CA LYS A 19 -4.34 -1.67 18.74
C LYS A 19 -4.01 -0.78 17.56
N HIS A 20 -3.69 -1.43 16.45
CA HIS A 20 -3.67 -0.84 15.12
C HIS A 20 -4.73 -1.55 14.31
N ASP A 21 -5.63 -0.77 13.71
CA ASP A 21 -6.58 -1.26 12.73
C ASP A 21 -5.85 -1.85 11.52
N GLU A 22 -6.57 -2.61 10.70
CA GLU A 22 -6.02 -3.18 9.47
C GLU A 22 -5.54 -2.07 8.53
N ILE A 23 -4.25 -2.08 8.19
CA ILE A 23 -3.65 -1.14 7.24
C ILE A 23 -3.02 -1.87 6.06
N HIS A 24 -3.01 -1.21 4.91
CA HIS A 24 -2.27 -1.67 3.75
C HIS A 24 -0.80 -1.24 3.87
N VAL A 25 0.12 -2.21 3.79
CA VAL A 25 1.56 -1.98 3.87
C VAL A 25 2.21 -2.37 2.56
N PHE A 26 3.06 -1.49 2.03
CA PHE A 26 3.79 -1.71 0.80
C PHE A 26 5.29 -1.72 1.04
N VAL A 27 5.99 -2.65 0.40
CA VAL A 27 7.45 -2.76 0.43
C VAL A 27 7.98 -3.14 -0.95
N ASP A 28 9.17 -2.66 -1.28
CA ASP A 28 9.94 -3.21 -2.38
C ASP A 28 10.70 -4.44 -1.91
N ALA A 29 10.69 -5.54 -2.65
CA ALA A 29 11.49 -6.72 -2.36
C ALA A 29 11.68 -7.62 -3.60
N PRO A 30 12.81 -8.35 -3.69
CA PRO A 30 13.06 -9.28 -4.79
C PRO A 30 12.18 -10.54 -4.73
N ASP A 31 11.74 -10.94 -3.54
CA ASP A 31 10.98 -12.17 -3.27
C ASP A 31 10.07 -12.01 -2.03
N TYR A 32 9.21 -13.01 -1.83
CA TYR A 32 8.20 -13.04 -0.77
C TYR A 32 8.82 -13.00 0.64
N GLU A 33 9.87 -13.77 0.89
CA GLU A 33 10.49 -13.85 2.23
C GLU A 33 11.16 -12.53 2.61
N THR A 34 11.81 -11.88 1.63
CA THR A 34 12.38 -10.55 1.82
C THR A 34 11.29 -9.50 2.01
N ALA A 35 10.16 -9.59 1.29
CA ALA A 35 9.02 -8.71 1.49
C ALA A 35 8.46 -8.85 2.92
N LYS A 36 8.24 -10.10 3.36
CA LYS A 36 7.79 -10.45 4.70
C LYS A 36 8.73 -9.90 5.78
N SER A 37 10.04 -10.07 5.64
CA SER A 37 11.02 -9.52 6.61
C SER A 37 10.92 -7.99 6.69
N ARG A 38 10.90 -7.31 5.54
CA ARG A 38 10.83 -5.83 5.47
C ARG A 38 9.54 -5.28 6.05
N ILE A 39 8.42 -5.97 5.88
CA ILE A 39 7.15 -5.59 6.52
C ILE A 39 7.29 -5.63 8.04
N TYR A 40 7.86 -6.71 8.60
CA TYR A 40 8.07 -6.79 10.03
C TYR A 40 9.05 -5.74 10.55
N GLU A 41 10.21 -5.58 9.91
CA GLU A 41 11.21 -4.57 10.30
C GLU A 41 10.59 -3.18 10.36
N ARG A 42 9.87 -2.80 9.30
CA ARG A 42 9.18 -1.52 9.21
C ARG A 42 8.12 -1.34 10.28
N LEU A 43 7.25 -2.33 10.48
CA LEU A 43 6.12 -2.22 11.42
C LEU A 43 6.56 -2.28 12.89
N VAL A 44 7.63 -3.02 13.21
CA VAL A 44 8.21 -3.02 14.55
C VAL A 44 8.64 -1.61 14.93
N ASP A 45 9.31 -0.90 14.01
CA ASP A 45 9.77 0.46 14.23
C ASP A 45 8.61 1.48 14.21
N GLU A 46 7.69 1.38 13.25
CA GLU A 46 6.57 2.33 13.09
C GLU A 46 5.53 2.23 14.21
N TRP A 47 5.28 1.02 14.71
CA TRP A 47 4.25 0.79 15.75
C TRP A 47 4.83 0.69 17.16
N ASP A 48 6.16 0.68 17.29
CA ASP A 48 6.86 0.44 18.56
C ASP A 48 6.31 -0.83 19.23
N LEU A 49 6.23 -1.92 18.45
CA LEU A 49 5.67 -3.20 18.84
C LEU A 49 6.63 -4.34 18.51
N ALA A 50 6.73 -5.33 19.40
CA ALA A 50 7.49 -6.53 19.11
C ALA A 50 6.81 -7.32 17.98
N ARG A 51 7.63 -7.98 17.15
CA ARG A 51 7.17 -8.78 16.00
C ARG A 51 6.04 -9.77 16.31
N GLY A 52 6.02 -10.33 17.52
CA GLY A 52 4.98 -11.29 17.94
C GLY A 52 3.58 -10.69 18.09
N PHE A 53 3.46 -9.36 18.16
CA PHE A 53 2.20 -8.63 18.21
C PHE A 53 1.75 -8.10 16.85
N ILE A 54 2.50 -8.38 15.80
CA ILE A 54 2.23 -7.90 14.45
C ILE A 54 1.89 -9.11 13.61
N ASP A 55 0.76 -9.05 12.91
CA ASP A 55 0.39 -10.08 11.96
C ASP A 55 -0.12 -9.44 10.67
N PHE A 56 -0.05 -10.19 9.58
CA PHE A 56 -0.49 -9.70 8.29
C PHE A 56 -0.92 -10.85 7.37
N TYR A 57 -1.78 -10.52 6.43
CA TYR A 57 -2.31 -11.44 5.44
C TYR A 57 -2.36 -10.79 4.05
N ASN A 58 -2.73 -11.58 3.04
CA ASN A 58 -2.78 -11.14 1.63
C ASN A 58 -1.49 -10.45 1.16
N LEU A 59 -0.32 -11.00 1.52
CA LEU A 59 0.97 -10.56 1.01
C LEU A 59 1.11 -10.96 -0.46
N TRP A 60 0.85 -10.01 -1.35
CA TRP A 60 0.82 -10.22 -2.80
C TRP A 60 1.83 -9.33 -3.50
N SER A 61 2.48 -9.88 -4.51
CA SER A 61 3.32 -9.13 -5.43
C SER A 61 2.49 -8.24 -6.34
N GLU A 62 3.13 -7.24 -6.93
CA GLU A 62 2.51 -6.35 -7.92
C GLU A 62 1.82 -7.13 -9.05
N SER A 63 2.41 -8.21 -9.54
CA SER A 63 1.81 -9.02 -10.60
C SER A 63 0.52 -9.71 -10.15
N GLU A 64 0.49 -10.24 -8.92
CA GLU A 64 -0.70 -10.88 -8.35
C GLU A 64 -1.81 -9.86 -8.10
N LEU A 65 -1.45 -8.68 -7.56
CA LEU A 65 -2.39 -7.58 -7.35
C LEU A 65 -3.03 -7.12 -8.66
N ARG A 66 -2.24 -7.00 -9.74
CA ARG A 66 -2.75 -6.66 -11.08
C ARG A 66 -3.72 -7.71 -11.60
N ASN A 67 -3.37 -8.99 -11.46
CA ASN A 67 -4.22 -10.09 -11.91
C ASN A 67 -5.58 -10.08 -11.18
N ILE A 68 -5.59 -9.80 -9.88
CA ILE A 68 -6.81 -9.71 -9.07
C ILE A 68 -7.64 -8.48 -9.44
N ALA A 69 -7.00 -7.33 -9.67
CA ALA A 69 -7.69 -6.07 -9.90
C ALA A 69 -8.37 -5.96 -11.28
N VAL A 70 -7.75 -6.48 -12.34
CA VAL A 70 -8.13 -6.10 -13.71
C VAL A 70 -8.26 -7.29 -14.68
N GLY A 71 -8.02 -8.51 -14.21
CA GLY A 71 -7.93 -9.69 -15.08
C GLY A 71 -6.69 -9.65 -16.02
N PRO A 72 -6.43 -10.74 -16.76
CA PRO A 72 -5.12 -11.03 -17.38
C PRO A 72 -4.66 -10.13 -18.55
N GLN A 73 -5.30 -8.99 -18.81
CA GLN A 73 -5.12 -8.20 -20.05
C GLN A 73 -4.64 -6.74 -19.85
N THR A 74 -4.05 -6.39 -18.70
CA THR A 74 -3.59 -5.00 -18.48
C THR A 74 -2.15 -4.72 -18.95
N PRO A 75 -1.88 -3.57 -19.58
CA PRO A 75 -0.53 -3.16 -19.96
C PRO A 75 0.42 -3.00 -18.76
N ILE A 76 1.68 -3.42 -18.95
CA ILE A 76 2.79 -3.20 -18.01
C ILE A 76 3.05 -1.68 -17.91
N GLY A 77 3.14 -1.14 -16.69
CA GLY A 77 3.52 0.26 -16.44
C GLY A 77 2.41 1.19 -15.95
N LEU A 78 1.15 0.73 -15.90
CA LEU A 78 0.09 1.47 -15.18
C LEU A 78 0.34 1.45 -13.67
N PRO A 79 0.15 2.55 -12.93
CA PRO A 79 0.15 2.53 -11.47
C PRO A 79 -0.83 1.48 -10.98
N LEU A 80 -0.41 0.69 -9.98
CA LEU A 80 -1.28 -0.23 -9.28
C LEU A 80 -2.30 0.59 -8.49
N LEU A 81 -3.41 0.93 -9.14
CA LEU A 81 -4.59 1.45 -8.48
C LEU A 81 -5.21 0.31 -7.69
N GLU A 82 -5.55 0.64 -6.45
CA GLU A 82 -6.01 -0.25 -5.42
C GLU A 82 -7.12 -1.20 -5.90
N SER A 83 -6.93 -2.50 -5.68
CA SER A 83 -8.04 -3.47 -5.64
C SER A 83 -8.76 -3.27 -4.31
N GLY A 84 -9.67 -2.30 -4.26
CA GLY A 84 -10.61 -2.15 -3.16
C GLY A 84 -11.63 -3.29 -3.20
N ALA A 85 -11.61 -4.19 -2.22
CA ALA A 85 -12.83 -4.86 -1.84
C ALA A 85 -13.73 -3.78 -1.22
N SER A 86 -14.71 -3.29 -1.99
CA SER A 86 -15.97 -2.59 -1.65
C SER A 86 -16.15 -1.74 -0.36
N TYR A 87 -15.14 -1.47 0.46
CA TYR A 87 -15.30 -0.95 1.82
C TYR A 87 -14.77 0.47 2.03
N ASP A 88 -13.90 0.97 1.14
CA ASP A 88 -13.41 2.34 1.24
C ASP A 88 -14.03 3.23 0.16
N ARG A 89 -14.74 4.28 0.59
CA ARG A 89 -15.37 5.27 -0.30
C ARG A 89 -14.40 6.39 -0.70
N SER A 90 -13.20 6.38 -0.14
CA SER A 90 -12.16 7.34 -0.46
C SER A 90 -11.08 6.63 -1.28
N PRO A 91 -10.74 7.11 -2.49
CA PRO A 91 -9.65 6.52 -3.25
C PRO A 91 -8.33 6.76 -2.51
N LEU A 92 -7.71 5.71 -1.96
CA LEU A 92 -6.35 5.80 -1.44
C LEU A 92 -5.41 5.81 -2.65
N ILE A 93 -4.96 7.00 -3.04
CA ILE A 93 -3.94 7.14 -4.08
C ILE A 93 -2.60 6.68 -3.49
N LEU A 94 -2.31 5.40 -3.67
CA LEU A 94 -1.11 4.75 -3.16
C LEU A 94 -0.06 4.73 -4.27
N VAL A 95 0.99 5.53 -4.09
CA VAL A 95 1.98 5.79 -5.13
C VAL A 95 3.33 5.27 -4.67
N ALA A 96 3.81 4.21 -5.34
CA ALA A 96 5.11 3.60 -5.05
C ALA A 96 6.31 4.53 -5.31
N SER A 97 6.12 5.59 -6.10
CA SER A 97 7.15 6.59 -6.39
C SER A 97 6.88 7.87 -5.60
N SER A 98 7.83 8.27 -4.76
CA SER A 98 7.80 9.53 -4.01
C SER A 98 7.61 10.76 -4.92
N ARG A 99 8.20 10.72 -6.12
CA ARG A 99 8.02 11.78 -7.13
C ARG A 99 6.60 11.83 -7.67
N LEU A 100 6.00 10.67 -7.94
CA LEU A 100 4.63 10.61 -8.44
C LEU A 100 3.62 10.96 -7.32
N ARG A 101 3.92 10.61 -6.07
CA ARG A 101 3.13 11.04 -4.90
C ARG A 101 3.08 12.55 -4.79
N TYR A 102 4.23 13.21 -4.88
CA TYR A 102 4.30 14.67 -4.82
C TYR A 102 3.47 15.33 -5.92
N VAL A 103 3.56 14.84 -7.17
CA VAL A 103 2.78 15.37 -8.29
C VAL A 103 1.27 15.20 -8.07
N LEU A 104 0.85 14.04 -7.56
CA LEU A 104 -0.55 13.75 -7.30
C LEU A 104 -1.10 14.56 -6.11
N ASP A 105 -0.32 14.74 -5.05
CA ASP A 105 -0.66 15.61 -3.91
C ASP A 105 -0.81 17.08 -4.34
N CYS A 106 0.05 17.57 -5.24
CA CYS A 106 -0.09 18.91 -5.81
C CYS A 106 -1.39 19.05 -6.62
N ALA A 107 -1.67 18.11 -7.52
CA ALA A 107 -2.85 18.16 -8.37
C ALA A 107 -4.16 18.09 -7.57
N LEU A 108 -4.21 17.27 -6.52
CA LEU A 108 -5.36 17.18 -5.62
C LEU A 108 -5.66 18.50 -4.89
N ARG A 109 -4.62 19.21 -4.43
CA ARG A 109 -4.77 20.51 -3.76
C ARG A 109 -5.34 21.57 -4.69
N GLU A 110 -4.95 21.58 -5.96
CA GLU A 110 -5.44 22.54 -6.95
C GLU A 110 -6.95 22.38 -7.19
N VAL A 111 -7.43 21.14 -7.30
CA VAL A 111 -8.87 20.85 -7.48
C VAL A 111 -9.68 21.31 -6.28
N GLN A 112 -9.20 21.04 -5.05
CA GLN A 112 -9.90 21.45 -3.83
C GLN A 112 -9.99 22.97 -3.66
N ILE A 113 -8.95 23.70 -4.09
CA ILE A 113 -8.95 25.17 -4.08
C ILE A 113 -9.98 25.71 -5.07
N GLU A 114 -10.10 25.10 -6.24
CA GLU A 114 -11.04 25.54 -7.27
C GLU A 114 -12.49 25.23 -6.88
N GLU A 115 -12.76 24.06 -6.29
CA GLU A 115 -14.07 23.73 -5.73
C GLU A 115 -14.48 24.70 -4.61
N ALA A 116 -13.54 25.10 -3.74
CA ALA A 116 -13.80 26.07 -2.68
C ALA A 116 -14.02 27.51 -3.17
N ARG A 117 -13.58 27.85 -4.39
CA ARG A 117 -13.82 29.17 -5.01
C ARG A 117 -15.18 29.27 -5.68
N HIS A 118 -15.77 28.13 -6.03
CA HIS A 118 -17.05 28.03 -6.71
C HIS A 118 -18.22 27.64 -5.79
N ALA A 119 -17.96 27.46 -4.50
CA ALA A 119 -18.96 27.28 -3.43
C ALA A 119 -19.29 28.60 -2.74
#